data_AF-A0A372Q759-F1
#
_entry.id   AF-A0A372Q759-F1
#
_cell.length_a   1.000
_cell.length_b   1.000
_cell.length_c   1.000
_cell.angle_alpha   90.00
_cell.angle_beta   90.00
_cell.angle_gamma   90.00
#
_symmetry.space_group_name_H-M   'P 1'
#
loop_
_entity.id
_entity.type
_entity.pdbx_description
1 polymer ?
#
loop_
_entity_poly.entity_id
_entity_poly.type
_entity_poly.pdbx_seq_one_letter_code
_entity_poly.pdbx_strand_id
1 'polypeptide(L)'
;YSKMNHSEKWTLSTGKIVEDALHDFGVKCRHEHLCHSFVIDPNDKIYINEESDISSLRNAIFKSQQWDSPYNRQTHFDHDWIRNTAYNLLHEYEAGSLEKDHLELWLLVHVWNFVDRGFGNVDGLETARSESSSRASSNRKNRNRTGSAIVKMKRKIMGRRGDLIIRKVSTEY
;
A
#
# COMPACT_ATOMS: atom_id res chain seq x y z
N TYR A 1 -14.59 6.97 -40.50
CA TYR A 1 -15.31 6.48 -39.31
C TYR A 1 -16.84 6.60 -39.42
N SER A 2 -17.43 7.78 -39.60
CA SER A 2 -18.91 7.94 -39.65
C SER A 2 -19.66 7.16 -40.73
N LYS A 3 -18.96 6.69 -41.76
CA LYS A 3 -19.50 5.83 -42.84
C LYS A 3 -19.35 4.33 -42.57
N MET A 4 -18.75 3.94 -41.44
CA MET A 4 -18.48 2.55 -41.09
C MET A 4 -19.76 1.88 -40.58
N ASN A 5 -20.06 0.69 -41.08
CA ASN A 5 -21.25 -0.05 -40.67
C ASN A 5 -21.07 -0.57 -39.24
N HIS A 6 -22.06 -0.34 -38.37
CA HIS A 6 -21.99 -0.72 -36.96
C HIS A 6 -21.92 -2.24 -36.76
N SER A 7 -22.58 -3.01 -37.62
CA SER A 7 -22.58 -4.48 -37.52
C SER A 7 -21.23 -5.12 -37.89
N GLU A 8 -20.34 -4.36 -38.53
CA GLU A 8 -19.04 -4.84 -38.99
C GLU A 8 -17.90 -4.43 -38.03
N LYS A 9 -18.21 -3.66 -36.99
CA LYS A 9 -17.22 -3.26 -35.98
C LYS A 9 -16.88 -4.41 -35.06
N TRP A 10 -15.61 -4.48 -34.67
CA TRP A 10 -15.16 -5.51 -33.75
C TRP A 10 -15.61 -5.20 -32.32
N THR A 11 -16.57 -5.99 -31.84
CA THR A 11 -17.09 -5.90 -30.47
C THR A 11 -16.46 -7.00 -29.59
N LEU A 12 -15.85 -6.60 -28.48
CA LEU A 12 -15.26 -7.53 -27.52
C LEU A 12 -16.35 -8.17 -26.64
N SER A 13 -16.02 -9.26 -25.94
CA SER A 13 -16.92 -9.90 -24.97
C SER A 13 -17.34 -8.98 -23.81
N THR A 14 -16.58 -7.92 -23.57
CA THR A 14 -16.90 -6.87 -22.59
C THR A 14 -17.95 -5.87 -23.08
N GLY A 15 -18.33 -5.92 -24.35
CA GLY A 15 -19.20 -4.94 -25.01
C GLY A 15 -18.47 -3.69 -25.53
N LYS A 16 -17.15 -3.56 -25.30
CA LYS A 16 -16.35 -2.46 -25.84
C LYS A 16 -16.14 -2.66 -27.35
N ILE A 17 -16.38 -1.61 -28.13
CA ILE A 17 -16.19 -1.60 -29.60
C ILE A 17 -14.81 -1.04 -29.90
N VAL A 18 -13.99 -1.81 -30.61
CA VAL A 18 -12.56 -1.53 -30.81
C VAL A 18 -12.34 -0.27 -31.65
N GLU A 19 -13.06 -0.13 -32.77
CA GLU A 19 -12.95 1.02 -33.67
C GLU A 19 -13.41 2.31 -33.01
N ASP A 20 -14.38 2.24 -32.10
CA ASP A 20 -14.88 3.39 -31.35
C ASP A 20 -13.80 3.88 -30.37
N ALA A 21 -13.20 2.95 -29.63
CA ALA A 21 -12.10 3.26 -28.72
C ALA A 21 -10.88 3.84 -29.46
N LEU A 22 -10.51 3.28 -30.62
CA LEU A 22 -9.43 3.79 -31.47
C LEU A 22 -9.73 5.18 -32.03
N HIS A 23 -10.97 5.39 -32.49
CA HIS A 23 -11.40 6.68 -32.99
C HIS A 23 -11.35 7.76 -31.90
N ASP A 24 -11.92 7.48 -30.73
CA ASP A 24 -11.94 8.42 -29.60
C ASP A 24 -10.53 8.74 -29.08
N PHE A 25 -9.61 7.77 -29.14
CA PHE A 25 -8.21 7.98 -28.85
C PHE A 25 -7.53 8.84 -29.94
N GLY A 26 -7.75 8.54 -31.22
CA GLY A 26 -7.20 9.30 -32.35
C GLY A 26 -7.64 10.77 -32.35
N VAL A 27 -8.90 11.06 -32.02
CA VAL A 27 -9.41 12.44 -31.90
C VAL A 27 -8.62 13.27 -30.87
N LYS A 28 -8.04 12.63 -29.86
CA LYS A 28 -7.21 13.31 -28.83
C LYS A 28 -5.75 13.51 -29.26
N CYS A 29 -5.29 12.79 -30.29
CA CYS A 29 -3.91 12.85 -30.74
C CYS A 29 -3.61 14.18 -31.44
N ARG A 30 -2.55 14.87 -31.01
CA ARG A 30 -2.11 16.16 -31.62
C ARG A 30 -1.23 15.95 -32.86
N HIS A 31 -0.76 14.73 -33.09
CA HIS A 31 0.11 14.32 -34.18
C HIS A 31 -0.39 12.98 -34.74
N GLU A 32 0.08 12.62 -35.94
CA GLU A 32 -0.30 11.37 -36.60
C GLU A 32 0.12 10.15 -35.76
N HIS A 33 -0.81 9.21 -35.60
CA HIS A 33 -0.62 7.98 -34.84
C HIS A 33 -1.19 6.78 -35.60
N LEU A 34 -0.66 5.57 -35.41
CA LEU A 34 -1.11 4.35 -36.10
C LEU A 34 -2.63 4.11 -35.95
N CYS A 35 -3.20 4.55 -34.83
CA CYS A 35 -4.64 4.48 -34.57
C CYS A 35 -5.51 5.23 -35.61
N HIS A 36 -5.00 6.28 -36.26
CA HIS A 36 -5.75 7.01 -37.31
C HIS A 36 -6.01 6.13 -38.53
N SER A 37 -5.17 5.13 -38.75
CA SER A 37 -5.32 4.10 -39.78
C SER A 37 -5.99 2.83 -39.24
N PHE A 38 -6.60 2.88 -38.04
CA PHE A 38 -7.18 1.72 -37.33
C PHE A 38 -6.18 0.56 -37.12
N VAL A 39 -4.89 0.88 -37.00
CA VAL A 39 -3.83 -0.08 -36.65
C VAL A 39 -3.61 -0.05 -35.14
N ILE A 40 -3.59 -1.23 -34.52
CA ILE A 40 -3.27 -1.41 -33.10
C ILE A 40 -1.88 -2.02 -33.00
N ASP A 41 -0.98 -1.35 -32.27
CA ASP A 41 0.26 -1.96 -31.77
C ASP A 41 0.06 -2.37 -30.31
N PRO A 42 -0.02 -3.68 -30.00
CA PRO A 42 -0.19 -4.16 -28.63
C PRO A 42 0.95 -3.79 -27.68
N ASN A 43 2.12 -3.41 -28.21
CA ASN A 43 3.29 -3.03 -27.40
C ASN A 43 3.38 -1.52 -27.17
N ASP A 44 2.51 -0.74 -27.81
CA ASP A 44 2.52 0.70 -27.64
C ASP A 44 1.92 1.07 -26.28
N LYS A 45 2.80 1.57 -25.41
CA LYS A 45 2.47 1.94 -24.03
C LYS A 45 1.50 3.11 -23.96
N ILE A 46 1.33 3.87 -25.04
CA ILE A 46 0.41 5.01 -25.08
C ILE A 46 -1.05 4.53 -24.93
N TYR A 47 -1.39 3.31 -25.40
CA TYR A 47 -2.71 2.72 -25.19
C TYR A 47 -2.98 2.34 -23.72
N ILE A 48 -1.93 2.17 -22.92
CA ILE A 48 -2.01 1.79 -21.49
C ILE A 48 -2.20 3.05 -20.62
N ASN A 49 -2.07 4.25 -21.19
CA ASN A 49 -2.39 5.51 -20.51
C ASN A 49 -3.91 5.79 -20.42
N GLU A 50 -4.75 4.76 -20.31
CA GLU A 50 -5.96 4.91 -19.48
C GLU A 50 -5.46 5.06 -18.03
N GLU A 51 -4.91 6.25 -17.72
CA GLU A 51 -4.65 6.69 -16.37
C GLU A 51 -5.89 6.38 -15.57
N SER A 52 -5.78 5.47 -14.59
CA SER A 52 -6.74 5.45 -13.51
C SER A 52 -6.71 6.86 -12.92
N ASP A 53 -7.72 7.66 -13.24
CA ASP A 53 -7.77 9.07 -12.88
C ASP A 53 -7.59 9.18 -11.36
N ILE A 54 -6.49 9.80 -10.96
CA ILE A 54 -6.12 10.01 -9.56
C ILE A 54 -7.27 10.69 -8.82
N SER A 55 -8.00 11.58 -9.50
CA SER A 55 -9.19 12.26 -8.97
C SER A 55 -10.30 11.26 -8.64
N SER A 56 -10.52 10.27 -9.50
CA SER A 56 -11.48 9.19 -9.26
C SER A 56 -11.09 8.31 -8.07
N LEU A 57 -9.79 8.00 -7.90
CA LEU A 57 -9.30 7.29 -6.72
C LEU A 57 -9.49 8.12 -5.44
N ARG A 58 -9.15 9.41 -5.48
CA ARG A 58 -9.34 10.35 -4.37
C ARG A 58 -10.82 10.43 -3.99
N ASN A 59 -11.72 10.55 -4.96
CA ASN A 59 -13.17 10.53 -4.74
C ASN A 59 -13.65 9.22 -4.13
N ALA A 60 -13.09 8.08 -4.53
CA ALA A 60 -13.44 6.78 -3.97
C ALA A 60 -13.03 6.65 -2.49
N ILE A 61 -11.83 7.12 -2.13
CA ILE A 61 -11.32 7.12 -0.76
C ILE A 61 -12.20 7.97 0.16
N PHE A 62 -12.57 9.18 -0.29
CA PHE A 62 -13.38 10.13 0.48
C PHE A 62 -14.89 9.91 0.38
N LYS A 63 -15.34 8.92 -0.39
CA LYS A 63 -16.76 8.57 -0.47
C LYS A 63 -17.24 8.20 0.92
N SER A 64 -18.27 8.92 1.38
CA SER A 64 -18.95 8.67 2.65
C SER A 64 -19.46 7.22 2.68
N GLN A 65 -19.22 6.56 3.80
CA GLN A 65 -19.61 5.18 4.07
C GLN A 65 -20.51 5.11 5.30
N GLN A 66 -21.30 4.05 5.39
CA GLN A 66 -22.23 3.85 6.52
C GLN A 66 -21.50 3.76 7.87
N TRP A 67 -20.24 3.34 7.87
CA TRP A 67 -19.42 3.22 9.07
C TRP A 67 -18.77 4.53 9.54
N ASP A 68 -18.94 5.62 8.79
CA ASP A 68 -18.40 6.95 9.16
C ASP A 68 -19.19 7.59 10.30
N SER A 69 -20.51 7.33 10.37
CA SER A 69 -21.36 7.86 11.42
C SER A 69 -22.61 6.99 11.64
N PRO A 70 -22.77 6.36 12.83
CA PRO A 70 -21.84 6.39 13.96
C PRO A 70 -20.62 5.47 13.74
N TYR A 71 -19.41 5.99 13.99
CA TYR A 71 -18.20 5.18 13.96
C TYR A 71 -18.09 4.28 15.20
N ASN A 72 -17.76 3.01 14.99
CA ASN A 72 -17.51 2.02 16.04
C ASN A 72 -16.12 1.43 15.83
N ARG A 73 -15.22 1.63 16.80
CA ARG A 73 -13.83 1.19 16.69
C ARG A 73 -13.70 -0.34 16.62
N GLN A 74 -14.53 -1.09 17.33
CA GLN A 74 -14.43 -2.54 17.38
C GLN A 74 -14.80 -3.21 16.05
N THR A 75 -15.72 -2.61 15.29
CA THR A 75 -16.22 -3.17 14.02
C THR A 75 -15.71 -2.46 12.77
N HIS A 76 -15.37 -1.17 12.87
CA HIS A 76 -15.04 -0.33 11.71
C HIS A 76 -13.55 0.05 11.64
N PHE A 77 -12.73 -0.36 12.60
CA PHE A 77 -11.31 -0.03 12.61
C PHE A 77 -10.59 -0.48 11.34
N ASP A 78 -10.80 -1.71 10.88
CA ASP A 78 -10.11 -2.22 9.69
C ASP A 78 -10.46 -1.39 8.44
N HIS A 79 -11.73 -0.96 8.32
CA HIS A 79 -12.17 -0.10 7.22
C HIS A 79 -11.50 1.29 7.26
N ASP A 80 -11.44 1.89 8.44
CA ASP A 80 -10.77 3.18 8.65
C ASP A 80 -9.25 3.08 8.41
N TRP A 81 -8.62 2.02 8.91
CA TRP A 81 -7.20 1.74 8.68
C TRP A 81 -6.87 1.55 7.19
N ILE A 82 -7.68 0.78 6.45
CA ILE A 82 -7.53 0.59 5.00
C ILE A 82 -7.68 1.94 4.29
N ARG A 83 -8.73 2.70 4.59
CA ARG A 83 -8.96 4.02 3.97
C ARG A 83 -7.78 4.96 4.22
N ASN A 84 -7.30 5.04 5.46
CA ASN A 84 -6.14 5.86 5.81
C ASN A 84 -4.85 5.39 5.12
N THR A 85 -4.64 4.07 5.00
CA THR A 85 -3.49 3.51 4.28
C THR A 85 -3.52 3.89 2.81
N ALA A 86 -4.67 3.72 2.14
CA ALA A 86 -4.85 4.11 0.75
C ALA A 86 -4.65 5.62 0.55
N TYR A 87 -5.16 6.44 1.48
CA TYR A 87 -4.98 7.89 1.43
C TYR A 87 -3.52 8.33 1.55
N ASN A 88 -2.76 7.75 2.49
CA ASN A 88 -1.34 8.08 2.65
C ASN A 88 -0.51 7.60 1.44
N LEU A 89 -0.80 6.42 0.89
CA LEU A 89 -0.16 5.93 -0.34
C LEU A 89 -0.44 6.85 -1.53
N LEU A 90 -1.69 7.32 -1.67
CA LEU A 90 -2.07 8.29 -2.70
C LEU A 90 -1.24 9.58 -2.55
N HIS A 91 -1.03 10.06 -1.32
CA HIS A 91 -0.22 11.25 -1.08
C HIS A 91 1.24 11.05 -1.49
N GLU A 92 1.84 9.89 -1.19
CA GLU A 92 3.22 9.58 -1.63
C GLU A 92 3.35 9.44 -3.14
N TYR A 93 2.30 8.92 -3.79
CA TYR A 93 2.22 8.83 -5.24
C TYR A 93 2.14 10.22 -5.88
N GLU A 94 1.22 11.08 -5.43
CA GLU A 94 1.07 12.45 -5.92
C GLU A 94 2.34 13.31 -5.69
N ALA A 95 3.10 13.03 -4.63
CA ALA A 95 4.38 13.69 -4.36
C ALA A 95 5.53 13.21 -5.28
N GLY A 96 5.30 12.16 -6.09
CA GLY A 96 6.34 11.48 -6.85
C GLY A 96 7.42 10.88 -5.95
N SER A 97 7.10 10.62 -4.68
CA SER A 97 8.05 10.04 -3.72
C SER A 97 8.40 8.62 -4.15
N LEU A 98 7.43 7.84 -4.63
CA LEU A 98 7.60 6.42 -4.95
C LEU A 98 8.54 6.13 -6.12
N GLU A 99 8.86 7.14 -6.94
CA GLU A 99 9.78 7.02 -8.08
C GLU A 99 11.25 7.26 -7.71
N LYS A 100 11.51 7.70 -6.48
CA LYS A 100 12.83 8.09 -6.00
C LYS A 100 13.43 7.01 -5.11
N ASP A 101 14.75 6.92 -5.14
CA ASP A 101 15.48 6.15 -4.14
C ASP A 101 15.38 6.84 -2.78
N HIS A 102 15.07 6.05 -1.75
CA HIS A 102 14.91 6.52 -0.39
C HIS A 102 15.82 5.78 0.57
N LEU A 103 16.22 6.48 1.63
CA LEU A 103 16.90 5.86 2.76
C LEU A 103 15.92 4.99 3.56
N GLU A 104 16.45 3.99 4.27
CA GLU A 104 15.65 3.08 5.09
C GLU A 104 14.73 3.82 6.08
N LEU A 105 15.21 4.90 6.69
CA LEU A 105 14.42 5.70 7.62
C LEU A 105 13.14 6.26 6.97
N TRP A 106 13.21 6.65 5.71
CA TRP A 106 12.04 7.13 4.99
C TRP A 106 11.04 5.98 4.80
N LEU A 107 11.50 4.79 4.37
CA LEU A 107 10.63 3.61 4.26
C LEU A 107 9.99 3.23 5.60
N LEU A 108 10.73 3.36 6.70
CA LEU A 108 10.21 3.12 8.05
C LEU A 108 9.07 4.08 8.41
N VAL A 109 9.20 5.36 8.06
CA VAL A 109 8.21 6.38 8.40
C VAL A 109 7.01 6.38 7.46
N HIS A 110 7.24 6.19 6.16
CA HIS A 110 6.24 6.40 5.12
C HIS A 110 5.53 5.11 4.69
N VAL A 111 6.19 3.95 4.76
CA VAL A 111 5.62 2.67 4.31
C VAL A 111 5.31 1.77 5.49
N TRP A 112 6.28 1.55 6.38
CA TRP A 112 6.09 0.64 7.51
C TRP A 112 5.09 1.12 8.54
N ASN A 113 4.87 2.43 8.63
CA ASN A 113 3.84 3.02 9.47
C ASN A 113 2.44 2.43 9.21
N PHE A 114 2.13 2.05 7.96
CA PHE A 114 0.85 1.40 7.63
C PHE A 114 0.68 0.09 8.39
N VAL A 115 1.74 -0.73 8.45
CA VAL A 115 1.73 -2.03 9.13
C VAL A 115 1.69 -1.85 10.63
N ASP A 116 2.44 -0.88 11.16
CA ASP A 116 2.51 -0.61 12.60
C ASP A 116 1.13 -0.18 13.14
N ARG A 117 0.38 0.60 12.36
CA ARG A 117 -0.98 1.03 12.72
C ARG A 117 -2.04 -0.06 12.54
N GLY A 118 -1.78 -1.12 11.78
CA GLY A 118 -2.77 -2.16 11.46
C GLY A 118 -3.26 -2.98 12.65
N PHE A 119 -2.56 -2.91 13.79
CA PHE A 119 -2.91 -3.64 15.00
C PHE A 119 -3.44 -2.76 16.13
N GLY A 120 -3.70 -1.48 15.84
CA GLY A 120 -4.07 -0.48 16.86
C GLY A 120 -5.38 -0.76 17.62
N ASN A 121 -6.27 -1.59 17.08
CA ASN A 121 -7.51 -2.02 17.75
C ASN A 121 -7.34 -3.19 18.73
N VAL A 122 -6.18 -3.84 18.77
CA VAL A 122 -5.97 -4.99 19.65
C VAL A 122 -5.41 -4.51 20.99
N ASP A 123 -6.26 -4.59 22.02
CA ASP A 123 -5.88 -4.15 23.36
C ASP A 123 -4.69 -4.93 23.92
N GLY A 124 -3.73 -4.17 24.45
CA GLY A 124 -2.50 -4.73 25.02
C GLY A 124 -1.53 -5.30 23.99
N LEU A 125 -1.67 -4.96 22.71
CA LEU A 125 -0.71 -5.32 21.66
C LEU A 125 0.20 -4.12 21.34
N GLU A 126 1.50 -4.39 21.18
CA GLU A 126 2.50 -3.39 20.79
C GLU A 126 3.33 -3.93 19.62
N THR A 127 3.53 -3.06 18.63
CA THR A 127 4.45 -3.27 17.51
C THR A 127 5.79 -2.58 17.83
N ALA A 128 6.84 -3.38 18.05
CA ALA A 128 8.18 -2.87 18.30
C ALA A 128 9.08 -3.10 17.07
N ARG A 129 9.82 -2.06 16.67
CA ARG A 129 10.79 -2.07 15.57
C ARG A 129 12.22 -2.00 16.12
N SER A 130 13.20 -2.46 15.34
CA SER A 130 14.68 -2.22 15.34
C SER A 130 15.49 -2.13 16.66
N GLU A 131 14.91 -1.62 17.75
CA GLU A 131 15.47 -1.51 19.09
C GLU A 131 15.25 -2.78 19.92
N SER A 132 14.11 -3.44 19.69
CA SER A 132 13.69 -4.60 20.46
C SER A 132 14.17 -5.91 19.83
N SER A 133 14.44 -6.90 20.69
CA SER A 133 14.64 -8.29 20.29
C SER A 133 13.60 -9.17 20.96
N SER A 134 13.26 -10.30 20.34
CA SER A 134 12.27 -11.23 20.89
C SER A 134 12.62 -11.63 22.33
N ARG A 135 11.65 -11.50 23.26
CA ARG A 135 11.81 -11.90 24.67
C ARG A 135 12.22 -13.37 24.79
N ALA A 136 11.61 -14.25 24.01
CA ALA A 136 11.95 -15.67 23.98
C ALA A 136 13.42 -15.89 23.56
N SER A 137 13.87 -15.20 22.52
CA SER A 137 15.28 -15.26 22.08
C SER A 137 16.24 -14.71 23.12
N SER A 138 15.91 -13.58 23.73
CA SER A 138 16.67 -12.98 24.83
C SER A 138 16.77 -13.94 26.02
N ASN A 139 15.65 -14.52 26.48
CA ASN A 139 15.61 -15.43 27.61
C ASN A 139 16.40 -16.70 27.34
N ARG A 140 16.25 -17.30 26.15
CA ARG A 140 17.03 -18.48 25.74
C ARG A 140 18.53 -18.21 25.79
N LYS A 141 19.00 -17.10 25.22
CA LYS A 141 20.43 -16.74 25.16
C LYS A 141 21.01 -16.42 26.54
N ASN A 142 20.18 -15.97 27.49
CA ASN A 142 20.63 -15.57 28.83
C ASN A 142 20.16 -16.53 29.93
N ARG A 143 19.65 -17.73 29.60
CA ARG A 143 19.08 -18.68 30.58
C ARG A 143 20.06 -19.06 31.69
N ASN A 144 21.35 -19.14 31.36
CA ASN A 144 22.41 -19.51 32.29
C ASN A 144 23.16 -18.30 32.85
N ARG A 145 22.61 -17.07 32.65
CA ARG A 145 23.22 -15.86 33.18
C ARG A 145 22.91 -15.76 34.68
N THR A 146 23.95 -15.86 35.49
CA THR A 146 23.86 -15.69 36.95
C THR A 146 23.89 -14.22 37.35
N GLY A 147 23.26 -13.91 38.49
CA GLY A 147 23.27 -12.59 39.10
C GLY A 147 24.67 -12.22 39.60
N SER A 148 25.00 -10.93 39.53
CA SER A 148 26.24 -10.42 40.10
C SER A 148 26.08 -10.21 41.60
N ALA A 149 26.63 -11.13 42.38
CA ALA A 149 26.84 -10.95 43.82
C ALA A 149 28.33 -10.98 44.19
N ILE A 150 29.13 -11.78 43.48
CA ILE A 150 30.57 -12.00 43.79
C ILE A 150 31.47 -11.65 42.59
N VAL A 151 31.00 -11.84 41.35
CA VAL A 151 31.78 -11.58 40.12
C VAL A 151 31.04 -10.55 39.25
N LYS A 152 31.81 -9.70 38.56
CA LYS A 152 31.30 -8.68 37.64
C LYS A 152 30.33 -9.28 36.63
N MET A 153 29.14 -8.69 36.52
CA MET A 153 28.08 -9.17 35.65
C MET A 153 28.51 -9.10 34.18
N LYS A 154 28.39 -10.21 33.45
CA LYS A 154 28.56 -10.21 31.99
C LYS A 154 27.40 -9.44 31.34
N ARG A 155 27.68 -8.66 30.29
CA ARG A 155 26.65 -7.93 29.53
C ARG A 155 25.57 -8.87 29.00
N LYS A 156 24.34 -8.36 28.86
CA LYS A 156 23.21 -9.13 28.30
C LYS A 156 23.51 -9.48 26.85
N ILE A 157 23.37 -10.76 26.51
CA ILE A 157 23.47 -11.17 25.12
C ILE A 157 22.16 -10.80 24.43
N MET A 158 22.23 -9.95 23.40
CA MET A 158 21.07 -9.56 22.62
C MET A 158 20.66 -10.64 21.60
N GLY A 159 19.36 -10.78 21.36
CA GLY A 159 18.80 -11.61 20.28
C GLY A 159 19.01 -10.97 18.91
N ARG A 160 18.64 -11.69 17.84
CA ARG A 160 18.46 -11.05 16.53
C ARG A 160 17.36 -10.00 16.65
N ARG A 161 17.59 -8.82 16.09
CA ARG A 161 16.57 -7.78 15.96
C ARG A 161 15.86 -8.06 14.64
N GLY A 162 14.55 -8.31 14.72
CA GLY A 162 13.72 -8.48 13.54
C GLY A 162 13.19 -7.13 13.09
N ASP A 163 12.70 -7.06 11.86
CA ASP A 163 12.18 -5.81 11.31
C ASP A 163 10.93 -5.36 12.08
N LEU A 164 10.04 -6.31 12.42
CA LEU A 164 8.85 -6.09 13.23
C LEU A 164 8.71 -7.17 14.31
N ILE A 165 8.38 -6.75 15.53
CA ILE A 165 8.00 -7.64 16.64
C ILE A 165 6.63 -7.21 17.14
N ILE A 166 5.66 -8.11 17.01
CA ILE A 166 4.35 -7.96 17.63
C ILE A 166 4.40 -8.64 19.00
N ARG A 167 4.09 -7.91 20.07
CA ARG A 167 4.14 -8.44 21.44
C ARG A 167 2.96 -7.97 22.27
N LYS A 168 2.51 -8.83 23.18
CA LYS A 168 1.58 -8.42 24.23
C LYS A 168 2.33 -7.57 25.26
N VAL A 169 1.80 -6.40 25.58
CA VAL A 169 2.22 -5.58 26.71
C VAL A 169 1.83 -6.32 27.97
N SER A 170 2.81 -6.93 28.63
CA SER A 170 2.66 -7.41 30.00
C SER A 170 3.30 -6.38 30.92
N THR A 171 2.52 -5.73 31.78
CA THR A 171 3.05 -5.07 32.96
C THR A 171 3.58 -6.16 33.88
N GLU A 172 4.91 -6.31 33.94
CA GLU A 172 5.55 -7.03 35.03
C GLU A 172 5.33 -6.18 36.29
N TYR A 173 4.48 -6.67 37.21
CA TYR A 173 4.50 -6.27 38.62
C TYR A 173 5.58 -7.08 39.36
#